data_AF-A0A3B8MW65-F1
#
_entry.id   AF-A0A3B8MW65-F1
#
_cell.length_a   1.000
_cell.length_b   1.000
_cell.length_c   1.000
_cell.angle_alpha   90.00
_cell.angle_beta   90.00
_cell.angle_gamma   90.00
#
_symmetry.space_group_name_H-M   'P 1'
#
loop_
_entity.id
_entity.type
_entity.pdbx_description
1 polymer ?
#
loop_
_entity_poly.entity_id
_entity_poly.type
_entity_poly.pdbx_seq_one_letter_code
_entity_poly.pdbx_strand_id
1 'polypeptide(L)' 'MTEPIVRLEPNEQEVVVKQEDLHGYVREIYVAAGVSGDHATTMADLQVETDVRGVHSHGTRQVAS' A
#
# COMPACT_ATOMS: atom_id res chain seq x y z
N MET A 1 -5.45 -28.34 -5.43
CA MET A 1 -5.54 -26.87 -5.47
C MET A 1 -6.32 -26.44 -4.24
N THR A 2 -5.68 -25.75 -3.30
CA THR A 2 -6.37 -25.18 -2.15
C THR A 2 -7.10 -23.93 -2.60
N GLU A 3 -8.37 -23.77 -2.22
CA GLU A 3 -9.11 -22.55 -2.52
C GLU A 3 -8.39 -21.33 -1.90
N PRO A 4 -8.36 -20.18 -2.59
CA PRO A 4 -7.81 -18.96 -2.02
C PRO A 4 -8.67 -18.54 -0.83
N ILE A 5 -8.05 -18.45 0.35
CA ILE A 5 -8.70 -17.91 1.54
C ILE A 5 -8.81 -16.39 1.33
N VAL A 6 -10.01 -15.91 0.98
CA VAL A 6 -10.32 -14.48 0.97
C VAL A 6 -10.74 -14.10 2.40
N ARG A 7 -9.84 -13.43 3.13
CA ARG A 7 -10.16 -12.85 4.44
C ARG A 7 -10.77 -11.47 4.24
N LEU A 8 -12.01 -11.31 4.71
CA LEU A 8 -12.74 -10.05 4.66
C LEU A 8 -12.54 -9.21 5.92
N GLU A 9 -12.20 -9.86 7.03
CA GLU A 9 -11.98 -9.21 8.32
C GLU A 9 -10.48 -9.12 8.64
N PRO A 10 -10.02 -7.96 9.16
CA PRO A 10 -8.65 -7.79 9.63
C PRO A 10 -8.35 -8.71 10.82
N ASN A 11 -7.10 -9.15 10.93
CA ASN A 11 -6.59 -9.81 12.13
C ASN A 11 -6.49 -8.84 13.31
N GLU A 12 -6.30 -9.35 14.53
CA GLU A 12 -6.10 -8.53 15.74
C GLU A 12 -4.95 -7.50 15.62
N GLN A 13 -3.98 -7.74 14.73
CA GLN A 13 -2.82 -6.88 14.51
C GLN A 13 -2.96 -5.99 13.25
N GLU A 14 -4.09 -6.04 12.57
CA GLU A 14 -4.34 -5.27 11.34
C GLU A 14 -5.29 -4.11 11.63
N VAL A 15 -5.04 -2.99 10.95
CA VAL A 15 -5.91 -1.81 10.99
C VAL A 15 -6.44 -1.58 9.58
N VAL A 16 -7.76 -1.52 9.45
CA VAL A 16 -8.40 -1.12 8.19
C VAL A 16 -8.22 0.37 8.01
N VAL A 17 -7.59 0.74 6.91
CA VAL A 17 -7.40 2.12 6.48
C VAL A 17 -8.12 2.34 5.17
N LYS A 18 -8.51 3.59 4.90
CA LYS A 18 -9.06 3.92 3.58
C LYS A 18 -7.94 3.90 2.56
N GLN A 19 -8.26 3.43 1.35
CA GLN A 19 -7.29 3.32 0.27
C GLN A 19 -6.71 4.70 -0.10
N GLU A 20 -7.56 5.72 -0.18
CA GLU A 20 -7.16 7.09 -0.50
C GLU A 20 -6.22 7.70 0.54
N ASP A 21 -6.43 7.39 1.82
CA ASP A 21 -5.61 7.89 2.93
C ASP A 21 -4.22 7.24 2.88
N LEU A 22 -4.15 5.91 2.64
CA LEU A 22 -2.89 5.20 2.48
C LEU A 22 -2.11 5.68 1.25
N HIS A 23 -2.79 5.89 0.12
CA HIS A 23 -2.18 6.44 -1.08
C HIS A 23 -1.59 7.84 -0.85
N GLY A 24 -2.34 8.74 -0.20
CA GLY A 24 -1.85 10.07 0.15
C GLY A 24 -0.58 10.00 1.00
N TYR A 25 -0.58 9.17 2.03
CA TYR A 25 0.56 8.97 2.93
C TYR A 25 1.81 8.45 2.20
N VAL A 26 1.67 7.42 1.36
CA VAL A 26 2.79 6.85 0.58
C VAL A 26 3.37 7.86 -0.40
N ARG A 27 2.51 8.61 -1.09
CA ARG A 27 2.93 9.68 -2.00
C ARG A 27 3.73 10.75 -1.24
N GLU A 28 3.29 11.14 -0.05
CA GLU A 28 4.00 12.12 0.77
C GLU A 28 5.39 11.64 1.19
N ILE A 29 5.57 10.36 1.50
CA ILE A 29 6.89 9.78 1.79
C ILE A 29 7.84 9.93 0.58
N TYR A 30 7.37 9.60 -0.62
CA TYR A 30 8.17 9.74 -1.83
C TYR A 30 8.54 11.19 -2.13
N VAL A 31 7.60 12.12 -1.97
CA VAL A 31 7.86 13.55 -2.14
C VAL A 31 8.89 14.03 -1.11
N ALA A 32 8.77 13.59 0.15
CA ALA A 32 9.74 13.92 1.20
C ALA A 32 11.14 13.36 0.91
N ALA A 33 11.22 12.23 0.21
CA ALA A 33 12.47 11.65 -0.28
C ALA A 33 13.03 12.33 -1.56
N GLY A 34 12.37 13.39 -2.06
CA GLY A 34 12.82 14.16 -3.23
C GLY A 34 12.34 13.62 -4.58
N VAL A 35 11.42 12.65 -4.59
CA VAL A 35 10.79 12.17 -5.82
C VAL A 35 9.79 13.20 -6.33
N SER A 36 9.73 13.40 -7.65
CA SER A 36 8.75 14.33 -8.26
C SER A 36 7.32 13.90 -7.96
N GLY A 37 6.38 14.86 -7.94
CA GLY A 37 4.98 14.59 -7.63
C GLY A 37 4.35 13.52 -8.53
N ASP A 38 4.68 13.51 -9.83
CA ASP A 38 4.16 12.53 -10.79
C ASP A 38 4.71 11.12 -10.51
N HIS A 39 6.03 11.01 -10.29
CA HIS A 39 6.65 9.72 -9.95
C HIS A 39 6.20 9.22 -8.57
N ALA A 40 6.06 10.10 -7.59
CA ALA A 40 5.54 9.77 -6.26
C ALA A 40 4.10 9.23 -6.33
N THR A 41 3.26 9.82 -7.19
CA THR A 41 1.90 9.34 -7.44
C THR A 41 1.93 7.95 -8.08
N THR A 42 2.75 7.75 -9.13
CA THR A 42 2.89 6.43 -9.78
C THR A 42 3.36 5.34 -8.80
N MET A 43 4.30 5.67 -7.91
CA MET A 43 4.77 4.72 -6.89
C MET A 43 3.70 4.40 -5.85
N ALA A 44 2.95 5.41 -5.40
CA ALA A 44 1.84 5.23 -4.48
C ALA A 44 0.72 4.38 -5.08
N ASP A 45 0.34 4.62 -6.34
CA ASP A 45 -0.60 3.79 -7.09
C ASP A 45 -0.13 2.34 -7.09
N LEU A 46 1.11 2.07 -7.54
CA LEU A 46 1.64 0.72 -7.63
C LEU A 46 1.57 -0.03 -6.30
N GLN A 47 2.03 0.59 -5.22
CA GLN A 47 2.18 -0.10 -3.94
C GLN A 47 0.85 -0.29 -3.20
N VAL A 48 -0.03 0.70 -3.24
CA VAL A 48 -1.37 0.60 -2.63
C VAL A 48 -2.20 -0.43 -3.38
N GLU A 49 -2.16 -0.43 -4.72
CA GLU A 49 -2.83 -1.44 -5.53
C GLU A 49 -2.29 -2.86 -5.25
N THR A 50 -0.99 -2.96 -4.95
CA THR A 50 -0.36 -4.23 -4.57
C THR A 50 -0.86 -4.72 -3.20
N ASP A 51 -1.07 -3.82 -2.23
CA ASP A 51 -1.68 -4.14 -0.94
C ASP A 51 -3.15 -4.56 -1.06
N VAL A 52 -3.94 -3.85 -1.87
CA VAL A 52 -5.36 -4.17 -2.13
C VAL A 52 -5.51 -5.58 -2.74
N ARG A 53 -4.51 -6.03 -3.52
CA ARG A 53 -4.46 -7.38 -4.10
C ARG A 53 -3.89 -8.45 -3.15
N GLY A 54 -3.53 -8.09 -1.91
CA GLY A 54 -3.02 -9.01 -0.90
C GLY A 54 -1.55 -9.38 -1.03
N VAL A 55 -0.76 -8.64 -1.82
CA VAL A 55 0.68 -8.92 -2.05
C VAL A 55 1.54 -7.99 -1.18
N HIS A 56 1.32 -8.03 0.13
CA HIS A 56 1.90 -7.07 1.09
C HIS A 56 3.44 -7.00 1.11
N SER A 57 4.14 -8.05 0.67
CA SER A 57 5.61 -8.07 0.57
C SER A 57 6.18 -7.09 -0.46
N HIS A 58 5.36 -6.70 -1.44
CA HIS A 58 5.71 -5.77 -2.52
C HIS A 58 4.87 -4.49 -2.49
N GLY A 59 3.99 -4.35 -1.48
CA GLY A 59 3.16 -3.17 -1.26
C GLY A 59 3.85 -2.10 -0.42
N THR A 60 3.07 -1.39 0.39
CA THR A 60 3.53 -0.21 1.13
C THR A 60 4.50 -0.52 2.28
N ARG A 61 4.64 -1.80 2.68
CA ARG A 61 5.62 -2.24 3.66
C ARG A 61 7.06 -1.85 3.31
N GLN A 62 7.39 -1.75 2.02
CA GLN A 62 8.74 -1.41 1.54
C GLN A 62 9.00 0.11 1.47
N VAL A 63 7.99 0.94 1.74
CA VAL A 63 8.10 2.41 1.62
C VAL A 63 8.76 3.03 2.84
N ALA A 64 8.56 2.41 4.01
CA ALA A 64 9.02 2.93 5.29
C ALA A 64 10.32 2.27 5.81
N SER A 65 11.02 1.50 4.96
CA SER A 65 12.31 0.87 5.27
C SER A 65 13.48 1.79 4.94
#